data_AF-A0A7X9BIK6-F1
#
_entry.id   AF-A0A7X9BIK6-F1
#
_cell.length_a   1.000
_cell.length_b   1.000
_cell.length_c   1.000
_cell.angle_alpha   90.00
_cell.angle_beta   90.00
_cell.angle_gamma   90.00
#
_symmetry.space_group_name_H-M   'P 1'
#
loop_
_entity.id
_entity.type
_entity.pdbx_description
1 polymer ?
#
loop_
_entity_poly.entity_id
_entity_poly.type
_entity_poly.pdbx_seq_one_letter_code
_entity_poly.pdbx_strand_id
1 'polypeptide(L)'
;LNASQHTKEFQLLVTAYETLSNAKTRSSFDWAFSQSEKQKHFDYRVWLLKRDDDESRVKLIIYDLLRHREDEAVALYLNIKKENPFFCFSSFLGREAFMDLGYILAEELLFRKEYYDAFLLFERIIKMECEKAYFKHFYPEVLKQVNAILRASFVSKLSDELAIDLYERAIDLPLDKKYGALCFCKAGELYLKMGDMEAAKICFKEALLLDTSLTEKNTTKKFFETA
;
A
#
# COMPACT_ATOMS: atom_id res chain seq x y z
N LEU A 1 -62.29 5.36 -11.70
CA LEU A 1 -61.03 5.94 -11.16
C LEU A 1 -59.88 5.90 -12.19
N ASN A 2 -59.73 4.84 -12.98
CA ASN A 2 -58.63 4.72 -13.97
C ASN A 2 -58.69 5.69 -15.17
N ALA A 3 -59.89 6.07 -15.64
CA ALA A 3 -60.02 6.95 -16.82
C ALA A 3 -59.36 8.34 -16.63
N SER A 4 -59.45 8.91 -15.43
CA SER A 4 -58.85 10.22 -15.11
C SER A 4 -57.32 10.18 -15.05
N GLN A 5 -56.74 9.05 -14.63
CA GLN A 5 -55.29 8.85 -14.64
C GLN A 5 -54.77 8.71 -16.08
N HIS A 6 -55.45 7.89 -16.91
CA HIS A 6 -55.08 7.74 -18.32
C HIS A 6 -55.18 9.05 -19.11
N THR A 7 -56.15 9.92 -18.81
CA THR A 7 -56.22 11.25 -19.45
C THR A 7 -55.02 12.14 -19.07
N LYS A 8 -54.56 12.09 -17.81
CA LYS A 8 -53.39 12.86 -17.36
C LYS A 8 -52.08 12.34 -17.96
N GLU A 9 -51.93 11.02 -18.03
CA GLU A 9 -50.79 10.35 -18.67
C GLU A 9 -50.71 10.69 -20.15
N PHE A 10 -51.86 10.68 -20.84
CA PHE A 10 -51.93 11.06 -22.24
C PHE A 10 -51.60 12.54 -22.47
N GLN A 11 -52.10 13.44 -21.62
CA GLN A 11 -51.75 14.88 -21.67
C GLN A 11 -50.25 15.12 -21.43
N LEU A 12 -49.63 14.38 -20.50
CA LEU A 12 -48.19 14.42 -20.28
C LEU A 12 -47.41 13.96 -21.51
N LEU A 13 -47.86 12.91 -22.18
CA LEU A 13 -47.20 12.39 -23.38
C LEU A 13 -47.31 13.37 -24.55
N VAL A 14 -48.47 14.01 -24.73
CA VAL A 14 -48.68 15.03 -25.77
C VAL A 14 -47.79 16.25 -25.53
N THR A 15 -47.74 16.76 -24.29
CA THR A 15 -46.89 17.91 -23.93
C THR A 15 -45.40 17.60 -24.08
N ALA A 16 -44.96 16.38 -23.75
CA ALA A 16 -43.59 15.92 -24.02
C ALA A 16 -43.29 15.89 -25.53
N TYR A 17 -44.26 15.46 -26.35
CA TYR A 17 -44.07 15.44 -27.80
C TYR A 17 -44.01 16.84 -28.41
N GLU A 18 -44.89 17.75 -27.97
CA GLU A 18 -44.93 19.15 -28.42
C GLU A 18 -43.64 19.90 -28.07
N THR A 19 -43.12 19.68 -26.86
CA THR A 19 -41.87 20.31 -26.40
C THR A 19 -40.64 19.78 -27.16
N LEU A 20 -40.59 18.49 -27.48
CA LEU A 20 -39.47 17.86 -28.21
C LEU A 20 -39.54 18.03 -29.74
N SER A 21 -40.74 18.26 -30.30
CA SER A 21 -40.96 18.40 -31.74
C SER A 21 -40.49 19.75 -32.29
N ASN A 22 -40.56 20.83 -31.51
CA ASN A 22 -40.13 22.16 -31.93
C ASN A 22 -38.69 22.48 -31.46
N ALA A 23 -37.81 22.87 -32.39
CA ALA A 23 -36.39 23.10 -32.13
C ALA A 23 -36.11 24.21 -31.08
N LYS A 24 -36.98 25.22 -30.97
CA LYS A 24 -36.83 26.32 -29.99
C LYS A 24 -37.24 25.90 -28.56
N THR A 25 -38.32 25.15 -28.44
CA THR A 25 -38.78 24.64 -27.13
C THR A 25 -37.88 23.52 -26.65
N ARG A 26 -37.40 22.68 -27.58
CA ARG A 26 -36.42 21.63 -27.30
C ARG A 26 -35.10 22.20 -26.78
N SER A 27 -34.54 23.22 -27.44
CA SER A 27 -33.29 23.86 -26.95
C SER A 27 -33.45 24.51 -25.58
N SER A 28 -34.60 25.11 -25.28
CA SER A 28 -34.92 25.67 -23.96
C SER A 28 -35.07 24.57 -22.89
N PHE A 29 -35.70 23.45 -23.25
CA PHE A 29 -35.82 22.27 -22.39
C PHE A 29 -34.47 21.61 -22.17
N ASP A 30 -33.68 21.36 -23.22
CA ASP A 30 -32.34 20.78 -23.13
C ASP A 30 -31.42 21.65 -22.27
N TRP A 31 -31.51 22.98 -22.39
CA TRP A 31 -30.81 23.90 -21.51
C TRP A 31 -31.26 23.76 -20.05
N ALA A 32 -32.56 23.82 -19.76
CA ALA A 32 -33.10 23.68 -18.40
C ALA A 32 -32.81 22.30 -17.78
N PHE A 33 -32.95 21.24 -18.58
CA PHE A 33 -32.66 19.86 -18.21
C PHE A 33 -31.17 19.69 -17.91
N SER A 34 -30.28 20.23 -18.76
CA SER A 34 -28.83 20.20 -18.51
C SER A 34 -28.44 20.94 -17.22
N GLN A 35 -29.14 22.02 -16.86
CA GLN A 35 -28.91 22.72 -15.59
C GLN A 35 -29.45 21.93 -14.39
N SER A 36 -30.55 21.19 -14.55
CA SER A 36 -31.08 20.31 -13.51
C SER A 36 -30.28 19.03 -13.31
N GLU A 37 -29.73 18.42 -14.38
CA GLU A 37 -28.84 17.25 -14.28
C GLU A 37 -27.50 17.61 -13.62
N LYS A 38 -27.00 18.84 -13.86
CA LYS A 38 -25.81 19.34 -13.16
C LYS A 38 -25.98 19.41 -11.63
N GLN A 39 -27.21 19.42 -11.10
CA GLN A 39 -27.45 19.52 -9.66
C GLN A 39 -27.48 18.18 -8.90
N LYS A 40 -27.25 17.02 -9.55
CA LYS A 40 -27.15 15.73 -8.86
C LYS A 40 -26.02 14.84 -9.38
N HIS A 41 -24.84 15.40 -9.63
CA HIS A 41 -23.67 14.54 -9.83
C HIS A 41 -23.23 13.97 -8.48
N PHE A 42 -23.33 12.65 -8.31
CA PHE A 42 -22.84 11.96 -7.12
C PHE A 42 -21.31 11.98 -7.14
N ASP A 43 -20.72 12.84 -6.31
CA ASP A 43 -19.28 12.84 -6.10
C ASP A 43 -18.89 11.74 -5.10
N TYR A 44 -18.40 10.63 -5.65
CA TYR A 44 -17.98 9.47 -4.87
C TYR A 44 -16.87 9.81 -3.86
N ARG A 45 -15.97 10.76 -4.17
CA ARG A 45 -14.89 11.14 -3.26
C ARG A 45 -15.43 11.89 -2.05
N VAL A 46 -16.30 12.88 -2.28
CA VAL A 46 -16.95 13.64 -1.21
C VAL A 46 -17.83 12.74 -0.36
N TRP A 47 -18.46 11.73 -0.97
CA TRP A 47 -19.21 10.72 -0.24
C TRP A 47 -18.31 9.86 0.67
N LEU A 48 -17.14 9.43 0.21
CA LEU A 48 -16.17 8.67 1.02
C LEU A 48 -15.58 9.51 2.16
N LEU A 49 -15.25 10.78 1.91
CA LEU A 49 -14.70 11.69 2.92
C LEU A 49 -15.64 11.94 4.11
N LYS A 50 -16.95 11.79 3.92
CA LYS A 50 -17.95 11.96 4.99
C LYS A 50 -18.08 10.75 5.89
N ARG A 51 -17.49 9.61 5.51
CA ARG A 51 -17.61 8.35 6.24
C ARG A 51 -16.37 8.15 7.10
N ASP A 52 -16.58 7.59 8.28
CA ASP A 52 -15.50 7.36 9.25
C ASP A 52 -15.03 5.90 9.29
N ASP A 53 -15.70 5.00 8.54
CA ASP A 53 -15.38 3.58 8.55
C ASP A 53 -14.01 3.29 7.88
N ASP A 54 -13.22 2.40 8.47
CA ASP A 54 -11.93 1.97 7.92
C ASP A 54 -12.03 1.47 6.48
N GLU A 55 -13.08 0.72 6.14
CA GLU A 55 -13.32 0.24 4.77
C GLU A 55 -13.52 1.41 3.79
N SER A 56 -14.22 2.46 4.21
CA SER A 56 -14.46 3.66 3.39
C SER A 56 -13.18 4.46 3.21
N ARG A 57 -12.37 4.55 4.27
CA ARG A 57 -11.05 5.20 4.23
C ARG A 57 -10.08 4.45 3.31
N VAL A 58 -10.08 3.11 3.32
CA VAL A 58 -9.30 2.29 2.37
C VAL A 58 -9.75 2.54 0.93
N LYS A 59 -11.06 2.55 0.66
CA LYS A 59 -11.59 2.88 -0.66
C LYS A 59 -11.18 4.27 -1.12
N LEU A 60 -11.06 5.22 -0.20
CA LEU A 60 -10.59 6.57 -0.49
C LEU A 60 -9.09 6.58 -0.84
N ILE A 61 -8.23 5.88 -0.08
CA ILE A 61 -6.82 5.71 -0.44
C ILE A 61 -6.70 5.18 -1.87
N ILE A 62 -7.43 4.12 -2.20
CA ILE A 62 -7.41 3.50 -3.53
C ILE A 62 -7.89 4.48 -4.61
N TYR A 63 -8.99 5.18 -4.34
CA TYR A 63 -9.53 6.17 -5.26
C TYR A 63 -8.52 7.30 -5.53
N ASP A 64 -7.76 7.70 -4.52
CA ASP A 64 -6.78 8.77 -4.59
C ASP A 64 -5.51 8.32 -5.33
N LEU A 65 -5.01 7.11 -5.04
CA LEU A 65 -3.91 6.49 -5.79
C LEU A 65 -4.22 6.38 -7.29
N LEU A 66 -5.43 5.97 -7.65
CA LEU A 66 -5.84 5.81 -9.05
C LEU A 66 -6.05 7.15 -9.80
N ARG A 67 -6.00 8.29 -9.10
CA ARG A 67 -6.26 9.62 -9.69
C ARG A 67 -5.11 10.60 -9.53
N HIS A 68 -3.89 10.09 -9.38
CA HIS A 68 -2.68 10.91 -9.22
C HIS A 68 -2.77 11.87 -8.04
N ARG A 69 -3.35 11.40 -6.93
CA ARG A 69 -3.42 12.10 -5.65
C ARG A 69 -2.71 11.27 -4.58
N GLU A 70 -1.48 10.88 -4.90
CA GLU A 70 -0.65 9.99 -4.09
C GLU A 70 -0.32 10.62 -2.73
N ASP A 71 -0.12 11.95 -2.68
CA ASP A 71 0.13 12.68 -1.42
C ASP A 71 -1.01 12.55 -0.42
N GLU A 72 -2.26 12.71 -0.89
CA GLU A 72 -3.45 12.58 -0.06
C GLU A 72 -3.66 11.13 0.38
N ALA A 73 -3.42 10.18 -0.53
CA ALA A 73 -3.54 8.75 -0.25
C ALA A 73 -2.55 8.29 0.84
N VAL A 74 -1.27 8.70 0.73
CA VAL A 74 -0.24 8.35 1.71
C VAL A 74 -0.50 9.02 3.05
N ALA A 75 -0.88 10.30 3.05
CA ALA A 75 -1.22 11.00 4.30
C ALA A 75 -2.37 10.32 5.04
N LEU A 76 -3.40 9.90 4.31
CA LEU A 76 -4.54 9.19 4.87
C LEU A 76 -4.12 7.83 5.43
N TYR A 77 -3.31 7.06 4.68
CA TYR A 77 -2.78 5.77 5.14
C TYR A 77 -2.00 5.89 6.45
N LEU A 78 -1.07 6.84 6.52
CA LEU A 78 -0.28 7.10 7.73
C LEU A 78 -1.17 7.55 8.89
N ASN A 79 -2.23 8.30 8.63
CA ASN A 79 -3.16 8.72 9.67
C ASN A 79 -3.95 7.53 10.25
N ILE A 80 -4.45 6.63 9.40
CA ILE A 80 -5.09 5.38 9.87
C ILE A 80 -4.11 4.58 10.73
N LYS A 81 -2.85 4.46 10.31
CA LYS A 81 -1.82 3.73 11.06
C LYS A 81 -1.51 4.35 12.42
N LYS A 82 -1.53 5.68 12.52
CA LYS A 82 -1.37 6.40 13.79
C LYS A 82 -2.55 6.18 14.73
N GLU A 83 -3.77 6.16 14.21
CA GLU A 83 -4.99 5.91 14.99
C GLU A 83 -5.08 4.44 15.42
N ASN A 84 -4.74 3.51 14.52
CA ASN A 84 -4.79 2.07 14.76
C ASN A 84 -3.50 1.38 14.28
N PRO A 85 -2.55 1.10 15.18
CA PRO A 85 -1.31 0.40 14.84
C PRO A 85 -1.53 -1.00 14.25
N PHE A 86 -2.59 -1.69 14.67
CA PHE A 86 -2.94 -3.04 14.21
C PHE A 86 -3.70 -3.06 12.87
N PHE A 87 -3.86 -1.90 12.23
CA PHE A 87 -4.53 -1.79 10.94
C PHE A 87 -3.81 -2.58 9.85
N CYS A 88 -4.55 -3.45 9.16
CA CYS A 88 -4.04 -4.29 8.07
C CYS A 88 -4.71 -3.94 6.75
N PHE A 89 -4.00 -3.23 5.87
CA PHE A 89 -4.50 -2.83 4.55
C PHE A 89 -5.00 -4.02 3.71
N SER A 90 -4.32 -5.17 3.78
CA SER A 90 -4.70 -6.38 3.04
C SER A 90 -6.03 -7.00 3.47
N SER A 91 -6.57 -6.66 4.64
CA SER A 91 -7.82 -7.24 5.14
C SER A 91 -9.07 -6.69 4.44
N PHE A 92 -8.96 -5.47 3.89
CA PHE A 92 -10.06 -4.76 3.21
C PHE A 92 -10.03 -4.95 1.69
N LEU A 93 -9.06 -5.70 1.17
CA LEU A 93 -8.79 -5.84 -0.26
C LEU A 93 -8.77 -7.30 -0.67
N GLY A 94 -9.28 -7.56 -1.87
CA GLY A 94 -9.01 -8.82 -2.55
C GLY A 94 -7.52 -8.97 -2.85
N ARG A 95 -7.03 -10.21 -2.95
CA ARG A 95 -5.61 -10.51 -3.18
C ARG A 95 -5.02 -9.74 -4.36
N GLU A 96 -5.64 -9.81 -5.53
CA GLU A 96 -5.13 -9.16 -6.75
C GLU A 96 -5.07 -7.64 -6.61
N ALA A 97 -6.14 -7.04 -6.06
CA ALA A 97 -6.19 -5.61 -5.78
C ALA A 97 -5.10 -5.18 -4.78
N PHE A 98 -4.82 -5.99 -3.75
CA PHE A 98 -3.73 -5.72 -2.82
C PHE A 98 -2.36 -5.86 -3.49
N MET A 99 -2.16 -6.84 -4.38
CA MET A 99 -0.87 -6.98 -5.08
C MET A 99 -0.57 -5.73 -5.91
N ASP A 100 -1.51 -5.23 -6.71
CA ASP A 100 -1.29 -4.06 -7.55
C ASP A 100 -1.24 -2.76 -6.73
N LEU A 101 -2.28 -2.49 -5.95
CA LEU A 101 -2.44 -1.21 -5.24
C LEU A 101 -1.54 -1.12 -4.01
N GLY A 102 -1.28 -2.26 -3.36
CA GLY A 102 -0.32 -2.34 -2.27
C GLY A 102 1.10 -2.10 -2.75
N TYR A 103 1.46 -2.58 -3.95
CA TYR A 103 2.75 -2.29 -4.56
C TYR A 103 2.91 -0.79 -4.84
N ILE A 104 1.92 -0.17 -5.50
CA ILE A 104 1.93 1.28 -5.77
C ILE A 104 2.03 2.07 -4.46
N LEU A 105 1.25 1.72 -3.44
CA LEU A 105 1.32 2.38 -2.14
C LEU A 105 2.69 2.23 -1.48
N ALA A 106 3.31 1.05 -1.58
CA ALA A 106 4.64 0.80 -1.04
C ALA A 106 5.72 1.63 -1.75
N GLU A 107 5.64 1.78 -3.08
CA GLU A 107 6.52 2.67 -3.84
C GLU A 107 6.35 4.13 -3.41
N GLU A 108 5.11 4.60 -3.29
CA GLU A 108 4.82 5.97 -2.86
C GLU A 108 5.33 6.27 -1.44
N LEU A 109 5.28 5.29 -0.54
CA LEU A 109 5.90 5.38 0.79
C LEU A 109 7.43 5.41 0.72
N LEU A 110 8.03 4.59 -0.17
CA LEU A 110 9.47 4.57 -0.41
C LEU A 110 9.97 5.95 -0.88
N PHE A 111 9.26 6.57 -1.84
CA PHE A 111 9.59 7.92 -2.34
C PHE A 111 9.55 8.97 -1.22
N ARG A 112 8.60 8.85 -0.30
CA ARG A 112 8.43 9.75 0.85
C ARG A 112 9.31 9.41 2.06
N LYS A 113 10.16 8.38 1.95
CA LYS A 113 11.11 7.92 2.98
C LYS A 113 10.45 7.27 4.21
N GLU A 114 9.21 6.81 4.07
CA GLU A 114 8.50 6.02 5.07
C GLU A 114 8.84 4.53 4.90
N TYR A 115 10.11 4.22 5.13
CA TYR A 115 10.70 2.94 4.71
C TYR A 115 10.18 1.72 5.49
N TYR A 116 9.86 1.89 6.77
CA TYR A 116 9.35 0.78 7.60
C TYR A 116 7.97 0.34 7.10
N ASP A 117 7.04 1.28 6.94
CA ASP A 117 5.70 0.98 6.43
C ASP A 117 5.74 0.44 4.99
N ALA A 118 6.63 0.97 4.15
CA ALA A 118 6.87 0.42 2.82
C ALA A 118 7.32 -1.04 2.88
N PHE A 119 8.26 -1.37 3.78
CA PHE A 119 8.73 -2.75 3.97
C PHE A 119 7.60 -3.68 4.40
N LEU A 120 6.73 -3.28 5.32
CA LEU A 120 5.60 -4.13 5.77
C LEU A 120 4.65 -4.47 4.62
N LEU A 121 4.39 -3.51 3.72
CA LEU A 121 3.61 -3.78 2.52
C LEU A 121 4.34 -4.76 1.59
N PHE A 122 5.63 -4.54 1.33
CA PHE A 122 6.42 -5.45 0.51
C PHE A 122 6.54 -6.87 1.08
N GLU A 123 6.72 -7.01 2.39
CA GLU A 123 6.75 -8.28 3.10
C GLU A 123 5.45 -9.05 2.84
N ARG A 124 4.30 -8.38 2.98
CA ARG A 124 3.00 -9.00 2.73
C ARG A 124 2.84 -9.40 1.26
N ILE A 125 3.28 -8.54 0.34
CA ILE A 125 3.28 -8.81 -1.11
C ILE A 125 4.11 -10.06 -1.42
N ILE A 126 5.32 -10.15 -0.88
CA ILE A 126 6.22 -11.29 -1.09
C ILE A 126 5.58 -12.58 -0.56
N LYS A 127 5.02 -12.56 0.65
CA LYS A 127 4.31 -13.73 1.21
C LYS A 127 3.16 -14.17 0.31
N MET A 128 2.36 -13.24 -0.20
CA MET A 128 1.27 -13.54 -1.14
C MET A 128 1.76 -14.05 -2.50
N GLU A 129 2.92 -13.60 -2.98
CA GLU A 129 3.55 -14.12 -4.20
C GLU A 129 4.04 -15.56 -4.00
N CYS A 130 4.62 -15.88 -2.84
CA CYS A 130 5.05 -17.24 -2.50
C CYS A 130 3.89 -18.22 -2.44
N GLU A 131 2.73 -17.79 -1.94
CA GLU A 131 1.51 -18.62 -1.94
C GLU A 131 1.02 -18.93 -3.35
N LYS A 132 1.05 -17.93 -4.25
CA LYS A 132 0.63 -18.08 -5.64
C LYS A 132 1.34 -17.04 -6.51
N ALA A 133 2.07 -17.46 -7.53
CA ALA A 133 2.73 -16.51 -8.42
C ALA A 133 1.71 -15.56 -9.09
N TYR A 134 1.90 -14.24 -8.93
CA TYR A 134 1.10 -13.18 -9.52
C TYR A 134 1.97 -12.31 -10.44
N PHE A 135 3.07 -11.76 -9.93
CA PHE A 135 3.96 -10.86 -10.67
C PHE A 135 4.83 -11.55 -11.71
N LYS A 136 5.13 -12.85 -11.53
CA LYS A 136 5.94 -13.64 -12.47
C LYS A 136 7.28 -12.95 -12.79
N HIS A 137 7.44 -12.41 -13.99
CA HIS A 137 8.67 -11.75 -14.45
C HIS A 137 8.96 -10.43 -13.74
N PHE A 138 7.96 -9.79 -13.12
CA PHE A 138 8.14 -8.54 -12.38
C PHE A 138 8.62 -8.76 -10.93
N TYR A 139 8.46 -9.97 -10.40
CA TYR A 139 8.82 -10.29 -9.02
C TYR A 139 10.28 -9.97 -8.64
N PRO A 140 11.29 -10.18 -9.50
CA PRO A 140 12.66 -9.78 -9.20
C PRO A 140 12.83 -8.28 -8.92
N GLU A 141 12.01 -7.41 -9.53
CA GLU A 141 12.07 -5.96 -9.26
C GLU A 141 11.51 -5.64 -7.87
N VAL A 142 10.45 -6.34 -7.43
CA VAL A 142 9.93 -6.24 -6.06
C VAL A 142 11.01 -6.62 -5.04
N LEU A 143 11.70 -7.75 -5.25
CA LEU A 143 12.80 -8.18 -4.38
C LEU A 143 13.96 -7.17 -4.38
N LYS A 144 14.29 -6.59 -5.53
CA LYS A 144 15.34 -5.57 -5.65
C LYS A 144 15.00 -4.31 -4.87
N GLN A 145 13.73 -3.88 -4.85
CA GLN A 145 13.29 -2.75 -4.03
C GLN A 145 13.41 -3.05 -2.54
N VAL A 146 12.98 -4.22 -2.08
CA VAL A 146 13.17 -4.64 -0.67
C VAL A 146 14.64 -4.70 -0.31
N ASN A 147 15.47 -5.24 -1.18
CA ASN A 147 16.92 -5.28 -0.99
C ASN A 147 17.54 -3.87 -0.91
N ALA A 148 17.01 -2.91 -1.67
CA ALA A 148 17.44 -1.52 -1.59
C ALA A 148 17.06 -0.88 -0.24
N ILE A 149 15.87 -1.18 0.28
CA ILE A 149 15.42 -0.77 1.62
C ILE A 149 16.38 -1.33 2.68
N LEU A 150 16.63 -2.65 2.68
CA LEU A 150 17.45 -3.30 3.71
C LEU A 150 18.91 -2.82 3.74
N ARG A 151 19.45 -2.37 2.59
CA ARG A 151 20.79 -1.78 2.48
C ARG A 151 20.84 -0.31 2.86
N ALA A 152 19.74 0.41 2.76
CA ALA A 152 19.76 1.85 2.88
C ALA A 152 20.08 2.29 4.32
N SER A 153 20.83 3.38 4.43
CA SER A 153 21.33 3.90 5.71
C SER A 153 20.23 4.33 6.69
N PHE A 154 18.96 4.36 6.28
CA PHE A 154 17.87 4.85 7.13
C PHE A 154 17.60 3.93 8.33
N VAL A 155 18.01 2.65 8.29
CA VAL A 155 17.84 1.75 9.43
C VAL A 155 18.51 2.31 10.70
N SER A 156 19.56 3.12 10.53
CA SER A 156 20.19 3.85 11.65
C SER A 156 19.32 4.94 12.30
N LYS A 157 18.21 5.34 11.66
CA LYS A 157 17.25 6.34 12.18
C LYS A 157 16.06 5.69 12.87
N LEU A 158 15.83 4.40 12.66
CA LEU A 158 14.80 3.65 13.41
C LEU A 158 15.30 3.43 14.84
N SER A 159 14.37 3.25 15.77
CA SER A 159 14.71 2.66 17.07
C SER A 159 15.33 1.27 16.86
N ASP A 160 16.30 0.91 17.70
CA ASP A 160 16.99 -0.39 17.59
C ASP A 160 15.99 -1.57 17.60
N GLU A 161 14.89 -1.49 18.35
CA GLU A 161 13.82 -2.50 18.37
C GLU A 161 13.13 -2.70 17.00
N LEU A 162 12.65 -1.60 16.39
CA LEU A 162 12.04 -1.66 15.04
C LEU A 162 13.04 -2.10 13.97
N ALA A 163 14.31 -1.76 14.12
CA ALA A 163 15.36 -2.19 13.20
C ALA A 163 15.64 -3.70 13.32
N ILE A 164 15.65 -4.24 14.53
CA ILE A 164 15.75 -5.70 14.76
C ILE A 164 14.54 -6.40 14.14
N ASP A 165 13.32 -5.96 14.46
CA ASP A 165 12.08 -6.51 13.93
C ASP A 165 12.05 -6.53 12.38
N LEU A 166 12.53 -5.45 11.76
CA LEU A 166 12.70 -5.37 10.30
C LEU A 166 13.62 -6.48 9.77
N TYR A 167 14.79 -6.66 10.37
CA TYR A 167 15.76 -7.66 9.90
C TYR A 167 15.31 -9.09 10.17
N GLU A 168 14.66 -9.36 11.30
CA GLU A 168 14.09 -10.67 11.60
C GLU A 168 13.02 -11.05 10.59
N ARG A 169 12.08 -10.14 10.32
CA ARG A 169 11.07 -10.37 9.27
C ARG A 169 11.69 -10.55 7.89
N ALA A 170 12.78 -9.83 7.59
CA ALA A 170 13.49 -9.97 6.33
C ALA A 170 14.19 -11.33 6.17
N ILE A 171 14.68 -11.92 7.26
CA ILE A 171 15.32 -13.25 7.25
C ILE A 171 14.35 -14.34 6.82
N ASP A 172 13.07 -14.22 7.20
CA ASP A 172 12.02 -15.18 6.82
C ASP A 172 11.60 -15.06 5.35
N LEU A 173 12.02 -14.01 4.64
CA LEU A 173 11.70 -13.81 3.24
C LEU A 173 12.66 -14.59 2.33
N PRO A 174 12.21 -15.03 1.13
CA PRO A 174 13.04 -15.71 0.14
C PRO A 174 13.98 -14.73 -0.57
N LEU A 175 14.87 -14.07 0.18
CA LEU A 175 15.90 -13.17 -0.32
C LEU A 175 17.14 -13.96 -0.78
N ASP A 176 18.00 -13.37 -1.61
CA ASP A 176 19.24 -14.05 -1.97
C ASP A 176 20.10 -14.27 -0.71
N LYS A 177 20.85 -15.38 -0.69
CA LYS A 177 21.72 -15.78 0.43
C LYS A 177 22.61 -14.66 0.95
N LYS A 178 23.13 -13.82 0.06
CA LYS A 178 23.97 -12.65 0.39
C LYS A 178 23.21 -11.59 1.20
N TYR A 179 21.94 -11.36 0.87
CA TYR A 179 21.09 -10.41 1.60
C TYR A 179 20.61 -10.99 2.93
N GLY A 180 20.28 -12.28 2.96
CA GLY A 180 19.99 -12.98 4.23
C GLY A 180 21.17 -12.85 5.20
N ALA A 181 22.39 -13.14 4.73
CA ALA A 181 23.61 -12.99 5.54
C ALA A 181 23.83 -11.54 6.01
N LEU A 182 23.57 -10.54 5.16
CA LEU A 182 23.63 -9.13 5.54
C LEU A 182 22.63 -8.79 6.66
N CYS A 183 21.39 -9.28 6.56
CA CYS A 183 20.36 -9.05 7.58
C CYS A 183 20.76 -9.66 8.92
N PHE A 184 21.28 -10.89 8.92
CA PHE A 184 21.82 -11.52 10.12
C PHE A 184 22.99 -10.73 10.74
N CYS A 185 23.94 -10.24 9.94
CA CYS A 185 25.01 -9.40 10.45
C CYS A 185 24.47 -8.12 11.10
N LYS A 186 23.48 -7.47 10.48
CA LYS A 186 22.91 -6.22 10.99
C LYS A 186 22.06 -6.42 12.23
N ALA A 187 21.26 -7.48 12.28
CA ALA A 187 20.56 -7.88 13.51
C ALA A 187 21.56 -8.16 14.65
N GLY A 188 22.62 -8.92 14.38
CA GLY A 188 23.69 -9.21 15.35
C GLY A 188 24.39 -7.95 15.88
N GLU A 189 24.71 -6.99 15.01
CA GLU A 189 25.26 -5.68 15.40
C GLU A 189 24.31 -4.91 16.34
N LEU A 190 23.00 -4.97 16.11
CA LEU A 190 21.99 -4.33 16.96
C LEU A 190 21.82 -5.06 18.29
N TYR A 191 21.80 -6.41 18.28
CA TYR A 191 21.76 -7.21 19.50
C TYR A 191 22.97 -6.96 20.41
N LEU A 192 24.17 -6.80 19.85
CA LEU A 192 25.36 -6.39 20.61
C LEU A 192 25.19 -5.02 21.27
N LYS A 193 24.58 -4.05 20.58
CA LYS A 193 24.31 -2.72 21.15
C LYS A 193 23.32 -2.78 22.31
N MET A 194 22.32 -3.67 22.22
CA MET A 194 21.34 -3.92 23.26
C MET A 194 21.90 -4.74 24.45
N GLY A 195 23.10 -5.31 24.31
CA GLY A 195 23.77 -6.10 25.33
C GLY A 195 23.43 -7.60 25.31
N ASP A 196 22.65 -8.08 24.33
CA ASP A 196 22.35 -9.50 24.16
C ASP A 196 23.45 -10.20 23.34
N MET A 197 24.46 -10.68 24.05
CA MET A 197 25.62 -11.36 23.47
C MET A 197 25.28 -12.75 22.92
N GLU A 198 24.25 -13.42 23.44
CA GLU A 198 23.87 -14.76 23.01
C GLU A 198 23.14 -14.70 21.66
N ALA A 199 22.12 -13.83 21.55
CA ALA A 199 21.41 -13.61 20.30
C ALA A 199 22.35 -13.14 19.19
N ALA A 200 23.26 -12.21 19.51
CA ALA A 200 24.26 -11.74 18.55
C ALA A 200 25.15 -12.87 17.99
N LYS A 201 25.65 -13.77 18.86
CA LYS A 201 26.47 -14.91 18.44
C LYS A 201 25.72 -15.84 17.50
N ILE A 202 24.43 -16.09 17.77
CA ILE A 202 23.58 -16.92 16.91
C ILE A 202 23.45 -16.25 15.54
N CYS A 203 23.09 -14.97 15.49
CA CYS A 203 22.95 -14.23 14.24
C CYS A 203 24.25 -14.26 13.40
N PHE A 204 25.41 -14.01 14.00
CA PHE A 204 26.68 -14.05 13.26
C PHE A 204 27.05 -15.45 12.75
N LYS A 205 26.71 -16.49 13.51
CA LYS A 205 26.92 -17.88 13.08
C LYS A 205 26.07 -18.22 11.86
N GLU A 206 24.79 -17.85 11.88
CA GLU A 206 23.87 -18.05 10.74
C GLU A 206 24.30 -17.24 9.51
N ALA A 207 24.80 -16.01 9.71
CA ALA A 207 25.36 -15.21 8.61
C ALA A 207 26.52 -15.91 7.89
N LEU A 208 27.44 -16.53 8.65
CA LEU A 208 28.59 -17.27 8.10
C LEU A 208 28.18 -18.54 7.34
N LEU A 209 27.12 -19.22 7.78
CA LEU A 209 26.59 -20.39 7.10
C LEU A 209 26.02 -20.03 5.72
N LEU A 210 25.41 -18.85 5.59
CA LEU A 210 24.81 -18.38 4.34
C LEU A 210 25.82 -17.82 3.35
N ASP A 211 26.84 -17.10 3.83
CA ASP A 211 27.89 -16.53 2.99
C ASP A 211 29.28 -16.69 3.60
N THR A 212 29.98 -17.76 3.17
CA THR A 212 31.35 -18.06 3.58
C THR A 212 32.37 -17.05 3.04
N SER A 213 31.99 -16.15 2.13
CA SER A 213 32.88 -15.08 1.65
C SER A 213 32.95 -13.87 2.59
N LEU A 214 32.05 -13.78 3.57
CA LEU A 214 32.08 -12.74 4.62
C LEU A 214 33.27 -12.88 5.57
N THR A 215 33.90 -14.05 5.61
CA THR A 215 35.14 -14.31 6.35
C THR A 215 36.37 -13.62 5.74
N GLU A 216 36.36 -13.31 4.43
CA GLU A 216 37.52 -12.75 3.72
C GLU A 216 37.56 -11.22 3.70
N LYS A 217 36.40 -10.56 3.84
CA LYS A 217 36.31 -9.09 3.88
C LYS A 217 36.28 -8.60 5.33
N ASN A 218 37.45 -8.51 5.97
CA ASN A 218 37.92 -7.62 7.07
C ASN A 218 37.01 -7.01 8.15
N THR A 219 35.68 -7.12 8.13
CA THR A 219 34.79 -6.62 9.18
C THR A 219 34.59 -7.66 10.28
N THR A 220 34.63 -8.96 10.00
CA THR A 220 34.32 -10.02 10.97
C THR A 220 35.47 -10.35 11.94
N LYS A 221 36.74 -10.18 11.56
CA LYS A 221 37.89 -10.51 12.43
C LYS A 221 37.88 -9.77 13.78
N LYS A 222 37.48 -8.48 13.78
CA LYS A 222 37.37 -7.70 15.02
C LYS A 222 36.19 -8.11 15.91
N PHE A 223 35.10 -8.64 15.33
CA PHE A 223 33.90 -9.04 16.09
C PHE A 223 34.01 -10.45 16.68
N PHE A 224 34.77 -11.35 16.03
CA PHE A 224 35.07 -12.68 16.54
C PHE A 224 36.20 -12.70 17.58
N GLU A 225 37.12 -11.73 17.57
CA GLU A 225 38.21 -11.62 18.55
C GLU A 225 37.78 -10.97 19.89
N THR A 226 36.60 -10.32 19.96
CA THR A 226 36.08 -9.68 21.17
C THR A 226 35.04 -10.53 21.93
N ALA A 227 34.83 -11.78 21.54
CA ALA A 227 33.98 -12.76 22.22
C ALA A 227 34.80 -13.73 23.06
#